data_AF-A0A251UA50-F1
#
_entry.id   AF-A0A251UA50-F1
#
_cell.length_a   1.000
_cell.length_b   1.000
_cell.length_c   1.000
_cell.angle_alpha   90.00
_cell.angle_beta   90.00
_cell.angle_gamma   90.00
#
_symmetry.space_group_name_H-M   'P 1'
#
loop_
_entity.id
_entity.type
_entity.pdbx_description
1 polymer ?
#
loop_
_entity_poly.entity_id
_entity_poly.type
_entity_poly.pdbx_seq_one_letter_code
_entity_poly.pdbx_strand_id
1 'polypeptide(L)'
;MALLQLSKLPLFRRCDGASFFFSKQSYHPMNAHKTCPIRSFATLKSGKVLPVNKKKRLDEVCLEKFQQYSRNYIQSWIIQGKVIVNGKVVTKAGHQVSDKAIVEIKAEIPKYVCRAGHKLEAAIEQLGVDVTGKVALDAGLSTGGFTDCLLQYGASFVYGVDVGYGQVADKIRRDERVSVIERTNLRYLTELPQKVDLVTLDLSFISILVVMPAVVNLMKEEATLITLIKPQFEARRSQVGGGGIVRDPLVHQEVREKIVKGVEDLGFQCNGWIESPLKGAEGNIEFLACFTRTTTNSPVTTE
;
A
#
# COMPACT_ATOMS: atom_id res chain seq x y z
N MET A 1 -52.07 17.47 31.01
CA MET A 1 -52.36 16.07 31.38
C MET A 1 -51.05 15.30 31.26
N ALA A 2 -50.30 15.20 32.35
CA ALA A 2 -50.11 14.00 33.19
C ALA A 2 -49.00 13.08 32.62
N LEU A 3 -47.74 13.27 33.09
CA LEU A 3 -47.04 12.54 34.18
C LEU A 3 -46.28 11.30 33.63
N LEU A 4 -44.94 11.36 33.48
CA LEU A 4 -43.88 11.02 34.46
C LEU A 4 -43.69 9.50 34.67
N GLN A 5 -42.52 8.97 34.31
CA GLN A 5 -41.58 8.37 35.29
C GLN A 5 -40.20 8.01 34.70
N LEU A 6 -39.18 8.52 35.39
CA LEU A 6 -37.76 8.14 35.37
C LEU A 6 -37.50 6.94 36.30
N SER A 7 -36.43 6.18 36.01
CA SER A 7 -35.44 5.57 36.94
C SER A 7 -34.85 4.29 36.34
N LYS A 8 -33.61 3.82 36.55
CA LYS A 8 -32.43 4.20 37.34
C LYS A 8 -31.25 3.34 36.84
N LEU A 9 -30.04 3.90 36.81
CA LEU A 9 -28.77 3.15 36.79
C LEU A 9 -28.53 2.42 38.13
N PRO A 10 -27.56 1.50 38.20
CA PRO A 10 -26.54 1.67 39.22
C PRO A 10 -25.08 1.45 38.77
N LEU A 11 -24.22 2.10 39.56
CA LEU A 11 -22.77 2.19 39.57
C LEU A 11 -22.06 0.95 40.16
N PHE A 12 -20.80 0.75 39.73
CA PHE A 12 -19.59 0.30 40.45
C PHE A 12 -19.59 -0.96 41.36
N ARG A 13 -18.59 -1.84 41.14
CA ARG A 13 -17.53 -2.16 42.15
C ARG A 13 -16.34 -2.95 41.57
N ARG A 14 -15.13 -2.54 41.98
CA ARG A 14 -13.85 -3.28 41.96
C ARG A 14 -13.83 -4.35 43.08
N CYS A 15 -13.06 -5.44 42.91
CA CYS A 15 -11.87 -5.79 43.73
C CYS A 15 -11.37 -7.23 43.52
N ASP A 16 -10.06 -7.34 43.29
CA ASP A 16 -9.03 -8.23 43.87
C ASP A 16 -9.36 -9.62 44.45
N GLY A 17 -8.52 -10.60 44.08
CA GLY A 17 -7.69 -11.32 45.06
C GLY A 17 -7.99 -12.78 45.41
N ALA A 18 -6.94 -13.61 45.25
CA ALA A 18 -6.51 -14.75 46.09
C ALA A 18 -7.13 -16.17 45.91
N SER A 19 -6.28 -17.04 45.35
CA SER A 19 -5.84 -18.38 45.82
C SER A 19 -6.63 -19.16 46.90
N PHE A 20 -6.81 -20.48 46.70
CA PHE A 20 -6.55 -21.62 47.64
C PHE A 20 -6.93 -22.93 46.89
N PHE A 21 -6.00 -23.87 46.61
CA PHE A 21 -5.71 -25.15 47.34
C PHE A 21 -6.96 -26.00 47.68
N PHE A 22 -7.07 -27.33 47.55
CA PHE A 22 -6.15 -28.48 47.74
C PHE A 22 -6.84 -29.78 47.27
N SER A 23 -6.08 -30.81 46.86
CA SER A 23 -6.35 -32.27 47.01
C SER A 23 -5.30 -33.02 46.16
N LYS A 24 -4.14 -33.53 46.62
CA LYS A 24 -3.74 -34.52 47.64
C LYS A 24 -4.24 -35.96 47.43
N GLN A 25 -3.32 -36.84 47.00
CA GLN A 25 -3.05 -38.21 47.49
C GLN A 25 -1.69 -38.67 46.92
N SER A 26 -0.59 -38.72 47.70
CA SER A 26 -0.08 -39.82 48.56
C SER A 26 0.36 -41.04 47.73
N TYR A 27 1.62 -41.51 47.72
CA TYR A 27 2.32 -42.22 48.80
C TYR A 27 3.89 -42.26 48.65
N HIS A 28 4.56 -42.48 49.78
CA HIS A 28 6.00 -42.43 50.18
C HIS A 28 6.76 -43.80 50.01
N PRO A 29 8.01 -44.02 50.53
CA PRO A 29 9.32 -43.33 50.39
C PRO A 29 10.51 -44.34 50.23
N MET A 30 11.78 -43.88 50.15
CA MET A 30 12.93 -44.38 50.98
C MET A 30 14.29 -43.76 50.57
N ASN A 31 15.09 -43.47 51.60
CA ASN A 31 16.39 -42.78 51.63
C ASN A 31 17.58 -43.60 51.10
N ALA A 32 18.64 -42.92 50.63
CA ALA A 32 20.02 -43.18 51.09
C ALA A 32 21.01 -42.09 50.65
N HIS A 33 21.85 -41.67 51.61
CA HIS A 33 22.97 -40.73 51.53
C HIS A 33 24.02 -41.07 50.45
N LYS A 34 24.71 -40.04 49.92
CA LYS A 34 26.19 -39.91 49.96
C LYS A 34 26.74 -38.63 49.31
N THR A 35 27.40 -37.83 50.16
CA THR A 35 28.66 -37.08 49.96
C THR A 35 28.81 -36.10 48.78
N CYS A 36 28.92 -34.83 49.17
CA CYS A 36 29.52 -33.73 48.43
C CYS A 36 31.07 -33.86 48.38
N PRO A 37 31.75 -33.42 47.32
CA PRO A 37 33.09 -32.87 47.45
C PRO A 37 33.14 -31.41 46.99
N ILE A 38 33.62 -30.55 47.90
CA ILE A 38 34.06 -29.19 47.62
C ILE A 38 35.28 -29.25 46.71
N ARG A 39 35.25 -28.61 45.53
CA ARG A 39 36.47 -28.17 44.82
C ARG A 39 36.27 -26.87 44.04
N SER A 40 37.07 -25.89 44.46
CA SER A 40 37.73 -24.83 43.68
C SER A 40 36.87 -23.77 42.99
N PHE A 41 36.95 -22.54 43.53
CA PHE A 41 36.68 -21.32 42.78
C PHE A 41 37.58 -21.27 41.54
N ALA A 42 36.98 -21.35 40.35
CA ALA A 42 37.63 -20.95 39.10
C ALA A 42 37.38 -19.45 38.90
N THR A 43 38.46 -18.68 38.90
CA THR A 43 38.47 -17.25 38.52
C THR A 43 37.84 -17.07 37.14
N LEU A 44 36.75 -16.30 37.07
CA LEU A 44 36.15 -15.84 35.81
C LEU A 44 37.17 -15.01 35.04
N LYS A 45 37.72 -15.58 33.96
CA LYS A 45 38.39 -14.77 32.94
C LYS A 45 37.33 -13.86 32.32
N SER A 46 37.55 -12.55 32.44
CA SER A 46 36.87 -11.52 31.65
C SER A 46 36.96 -11.89 30.16
N GLY A 47 35.91 -12.51 29.64
CA GLY A 47 35.74 -12.69 28.21
C GLY A 47 35.47 -11.32 27.61
N LYS A 48 36.40 -10.82 26.79
CA LYS A 48 36.12 -9.70 25.90
C LYS A 48 34.89 -10.07 25.07
N VAL A 49 33.76 -9.39 25.31
CA VAL A 49 32.61 -9.44 24.41
C VAL A 49 33.05 -8.75 23.12
N LEU A 50 33.55 -9.54 22.17
CA LEU A 50 33.77 -9.05 20.82
C LEU A 50 32.38 -8.67 20.28
N PRO A 51 32.17 -7.42 19.80
CA PRO A 51 30.90 -7.07 19.21
C PRO A 51 30.72 -7.98 18.00
N VAL A 52 29.68 -8.83 18.04
CA VAL A 52 29.31 -9.67 16.90
C VAL A 52 29.04 -8.71 15.75
N ASN A 53 29.94 -8.71 14.77
CA ASN A 53 29.86 -7.86 13.60
C ASN A 53 28.70 -8.39 12.75
N LYS A 54 27.47 -7.96 13.07
CA LYS A 54 26.26 -8.41 12.41
C LYS A 54 26.32 -7.89 10.97
N LYS A 55 26.62 -8.81 10.05
CA LYS A 55 26.49 -8.55 8.63
C LYS A 55 25.02 -8.67 8.24
N LYS A 56 24.54 -7.71 7.46
CA LYS A 56 23.20 -7.69 6.86
C LYS A 56 23.33 -7.62 5.35
N ARG A 57 22.25 -7.88 4.62
CA ARG A 57 22.26 -7.68 3.17
C ARG A 57 22.37 -6.19 2.83
N LEU A 58 23.08 -5.85 1.76
CA LEU A 58 23.28 -4.47 1.32
C LEU A 58 21.94 -3.76 1.07
N ASP A 59 20.96 -4.42 0.46
CA ASP A 59 19.64 -3.83 0.23
C ASP A 59 18.90 -3.48 1.54
N GLU A 60 19.02 -4.31 2.57
CA GLU A 60 18.48 -4.02 3.90
C GLU A 60 19.21 -2.86 4.59
N VAL A 61 20.54 -2.84 4.55
CA VAL A 61 21.34 -1.72 5.09
C VAL A 61 20.99 -0.41 4.38
N CYS A 62 20.84 -0.44 3.06
CA CYS A 62 20.42 0.73 2.29
C CYS A 62 19.01 1.17 2.67
N LEU A 63 18.06 0.25 2.87
CA LEU A 63 16.70 0.60 3.31
C LEU A 63 16.69 1.25 4.70
N GLU A 64 17.52 0.76 5.62
CA GLU A 64 17.64 1.33 6.96
C GLU A 64 18.24 2.75 6.94
N LYS A 65 19.24 2.99 6.07
CA LYS A 65 19.93 4.29 5.96
C LYS A 65 19.22 5.31 5.07
N PHE A 66 18.56 4.85 4.01
CA PHE A 66 17.95 5.68 2.97
C PHE A 66 16.46 5.36 2.84
N GLN A 67 15.75 5.50 3.96
CA GLN A 67 14.33 5.17 4.13
C GLN A 67 13.42 5.90 3.14
N GLN A 68 13.84 7.04 2.60
CA GLN A 68 13.10 7.79 1.59
C GLN A 68 12.93 7.04 0.25
N TYR A 69 13.74 6.01 -0.02
CA TYR A 69 13.68 5.26 -1.28
C TYR A 69 13.02 3.90 -1.11
N SER A 70 12.25 3.49 -2.12
CA SER A 70 11.66 2.14 -2.14
C SER A 70 12.74 1.07 -2.34
N ARG A 71 12.46 -0.14 -1.83
CA ARG A 71 13.32 -1.32 -2.00
C ARG A 71 13.69 -1.57 -3.46
N ASN A 72 12.73 -1.35 -4.37
CA ASN A 72 12.92 -1.55 -5.80
C ASN A 72 13.96 -0.59 -6.39
N TYR A 73 13.97 0.69 -5.98
CA TYR A 73 15.01 1.63 -6.43
C TYR A 73 16.38 1.26 -5.88
N ILE A 74 16.46 0.95 -4.59
CA ILE A 74 17.71 0.53 -3.95
C ILE A 74 18.29 -0.69 -4.67
N GLN A 75 17.48 -1.73 -4.91
CA GLN A 75 17.94 -2.92 -5.62
C GLN A 75 18.35 -2.61 -7.07
N SER A 76 17.61 -1.74 -7.77
CA SER A 76 17.94 -1.31 -9.12
C SER A 76 19.29 -0.56 -9.17
N TRP A 77 19.52 0.37 -8.25
CA TRP A 77 20.78 1.11 -8.17
C TRP A 77 21.97 0.25 -7.80
N ILE A 78 21.77 -0.73 -6.92
CA ILE A 78 22.79 -1.73 -6.64
C ILE A 78 23.15 -2.43 -7.95
N ILE A 79 22.18 -3.00 -8.67
CA ILE A 79 22.43 -3.72 -9.94
C ILE A 79 23.12 -2.83 -10.98
N GLN A 80 22.75 -1.55 -11.06
CA GLN A 80 23.36 -0.57 -11.95
C GLN A 80 24.77 -0.10 -11.54
N GLY A 81 25.31 -0.57 -10.41
CA GLY A 81 26.62 -0.16 -9.90
C GLY A 81 26.64 1.25 -9.33
N LYS A 82 25.47 1.79 -8.96
CA LYS A 82 25.32 3.13 -8.37
C LYS A 82 25.49 3.15 -6.85
N VAL A 83 25.71 1.99 -6.22
CA VAL A 83 25.93 1.88 -4.77
C VAL A 83 27.38 1.53 -4.47
N ILE A 84 28.00 2.34 -3.61
CA ILE A 84 29.38 2.22 -3.19
C ILE A 84 29.41 1.83 -1.71
N VAL A 85 30.15 0.78 -1.38
CA VAL A 85 30.37 0.29 -0.02
C VAL A 85 31.86 0.36 0.29
N ASN A 86 32.26 1.14 1.29
CA ASN A 86 33.67 1.36 1.68
C ASN A 86 34.56 1.71 0.48
N GLY A 87 34.10 2.61 -0.39
CA GLY A 87 34.83 3.05 -1.59
C GLY A 87 34.79 2.10 -2.79
N LYS A 88 34.09 0.96 -2.72
CA LYS A 88 33.97 0.00 -3.85
C LYS A 88 32.54 -0.11 -4.35
N VAL A 89 32.36 -0.15 -5.66
CA VAL A 89 31.06 -0.42 -6.29
C VAL A 89 30.62 -1.85 -5.96
N VAL A 90 29.38 -2.02 -5.49
CA VAL A 90 28.77 -3.33 -5.22
C VAL A 90 27.51 -3.47 -6.05
N THR A 91 27.43 -4.55 -6.83
CA THR A 91 26.33 -4.79 -7.78
C THR A 91 25.33 -5.88 -7.36
N LYS A 92 25.52 -6.47 -6.17
CA LYS A 92 24.68 -7.55 -5.66
C LYS A 92 23.91 -7.11 -4.41
N ALA A 93 22.59 -7.06 -4.51
CA ALA A 93 21.70 -6.64 -3.40
C ALA A 93 21.90 -7.48 -2.12
N GLY A 94 22.06 -8.80 -2.28
CA GLY A 94 22.32 -9.71 -1.15
C GLY A 94 23.77 -9.73 -0.64
N HIS A 95 24.64 -8.81 -1.08
CA HIS A 95 26.01 -8.72 -0.58
C HIS A 95 26.01 -8.46 0.94
N GLN A 96 26.82 -9.20 1.68
CA GLN A 96 26.86 -9.13 3.15
C GLN A 96 27.75 -7.98 3.61
N VAL A 97 27.13 -6.98 4.21
CA VAL A 97 27.75 -5.71 4.60
C VAL A 97 27.67 -5.56 6.11
N SER A 98 28.78 -5.11 6.73
CA SER A 98 28.80 -4.75 8.15
C SER A 98 27.84 -3.59 8.40
N ASP A 99 27.14 -3.61 9.51
CA ASP A 99 26.35 -2.47 10.03
C ASP A 99 27.15 -1.15 10.08
N LYS A 100 28.47 -1.23 10.29
CA LYS A 100 29.40 -0.08 10.31
C LYS A 100 29.91 0.36 8.94
N ALA A 101 29.53 -0.31 7.85
CA ALA A 101 30.01 0.07 6.53
C ALA A 101 29.52 1.46 6.12
N ILE A 102 30.41 2.20 5.45
CA ILE A 102 30.06 3.44 4.79
C ILE A 102 29.41 3.06 3.46
N VAL A 103 28.16 3.48 3.27
CA VAL A 103 27.36 3.19 2.07
C VAL A 103 26.96 4.52 1.46
N GLU A 104 27.26 4.69 0.18
CA GLU A 104 26.93 5.87 -0.62
C GLU A 104 26.12 5.43 -1.84
N ILE A 105 25.10 6.22 -2.20
CA ILE A 105 24.30 6.02 -3.41
C ILE A 105 24.59 7.18 -4.36
N LYS A 106 25.25 6.90 -5.49
CA LYS A 106 25.48 7.84 -6.59
C LYS A 106 24.44 7.63 -7.68
N ALA A 107 23.19 7.93 -7.35
CA ALA A 107 22.07 7.81 -8.28
C ALA A 107 21.26 9.10 -8.32
N GLU A 108 20.67 9.38 -9.49
CA GLU A 108 19.66 10.42 -9.62
C GLU A 108 18.44 10.08 -8.77
N ILE A 109 17.96 11.07 -8.04
CA ILE A 109 16.79 10.95 -7.19
C ILE A 109 15.55 10.85 -8.09
N PRO A 110 14.75 9.79 -8.00
CA PRO A 110 13.56 9.66 -8.82
C PRO A 110 12.51 10.68 -8.37
N LYS A 111 11.75 11.23 -9.32
CA LYS A 111 10.65 12.17 -9.02
C LYS A 111 9.60 11.56 -8.09
N TYR A 112 9.27 10.28 -8.30
CA TYR A 112 8.26 9.55 -7.53
C TYR A 112 8.84 8.31 -6.83
N VAL A 113 8.22 7.86 -5.73
CA VAL A 113 8.63 6.64 -4.99
C VAL A 113 8.57 5.34 -5.80
N CYS A 114 7.82 5.33 -6.91
CA CYS A 114 7.91 4.30 -7.94
C CYS A 114 7.50 4.83 -9.31
N ARG A 115 7.84 4.08 -10.37
CA ARG A 115 7.59 4.47 -11.77
C ARG A 115 6.10 4.72 -12.09
N ALA A 116 5.18 4.14 -11.33
CA ALA A 116 3.74 4.32 -11.56
C ALA A 116 3.33 5.80 -11.46
N GLY A 117 4.01 6.63 -10.67
CA GLY A 117 3.73 8.07 -10.59
C GLY A 117 3.74 8.77 -11.95
N HIS A 118 4.63 8.36 -12.87
CA HIS A 118 4.69 8.90 -14.23
C HIS A 118 3.46 8.57 -15.09
N LYS A 119 2.72 7.50 -14.76
CA LYS A 119 1.46 7.17 -15.44
C LYS A 119 0.39 8.19 -15.08
N LEU A 120 0.22 8.45 -13.78
CA LEU A 120 -0.77 9.41 -13.29
C LEU A 120 -0.41 10.84 -13.71
N GLU A 121 0.88 11.20 -13.65
CA GLU A 121 1.41 12.46 -14.19
C GLU A 121 0.95 12.70 -15.62
N ALA A 122 1.16 11.72 -16.52
CA ALA A 122 0.74 11.85 -17.91
C ALA A 122 -0.78 12.03 -18.05
N ALA A 123 -1.59 11.34 -17.25
CA ALA A 123 -3.04 11.53 -17.26
C ALA A 123 -3.44 12.93 -16.77
N ILE A 124 -2.85 13.42 -15.69
CA ILE A 124 -3.11 14.76 -15.15
C ILE A 124 -2.79 15.83 -16.19
N GLU A 125 -1.62 15.75 -16.81
CA GLU A 125 -1.15 16.76 -17.76
C GLU A 125 -1.90 16.72 -19.09
N GLN A 126 -2.10 15.53 -19.67
CA GLN A 126 -2.68 15.40 -21.01
C GLN A 126 -4.22 15.48 -21.01
N LEU A 127 -4.87 15.10 -19.90
CA LEU A 127 -6.32 15.17 -19.76
C LEU A 127 -6.78 16.42 -18.98
N GLY A 128 -5.86 17.28 -18.55
CA GLY A 128 -6.16 18.56 -17.93
C GLY A 128 -6.84 18.46 -16.56
N VAL A 129 -6.44 17.48 -15.74
CA VAL A 129 -7.07 17.25 -14.43
C VAL A 129 -6.48 18.18 -13.38
N ASP A 130 -7.30 19.04 -12.79
CA ASP A 130 -6.89 19.81 -11.62
C ASP A 130 -6.85 18.91 -10.38
N VAL A 131 -5.74 18.90 -9.66
CA VAL A 131 -5.54 18.13 -8.41
C VAL A 131 -5.41 19.07 -7.20
N THR A 132 -5.22 20.37 -7.45
CA THR A 132 -4.84 21.36 -6.44
C THR A 132 -5.90 21.46 -5.35
N GLY A 133 -5.50 21.29 -4.09
CA GLY A 133 -6.39 21.39 -2.93
C GLY A 133 -7.39 20.24 -2.77
N LYS A 134 -7.45 19.28 -3.70
CA LYS A 134 -8.42 18.17 -3.67
C LYS A 134 -8.08 17.12 -2.62
N VAL A 135 -9.11 16.57 -1.99
CA VAL A 135 -9.00 15.33 -1.20
C VAL A 135 -9.13 14.16 -2.17
N ALA A 136 -8.15 13.27 -2.18
CA ALA A 136 -8.09 12.16 -3.12
C ALA A 136 -8.19 10.79 -2.45
N LEU A 137 -8.67 9.80 -3.19
CA LEU A 137 -8.54 8.38 -2.90
C LEU A 137 -7.61 7.75 -3.93
N ASP A 138 -6.50 7.16 -3.47
CA ASP A 138 -5.64 6.29 -4.27
C ASP A 138 -5.97 4.82 -3.96
N ALA A 139 -6.72 4.17 -4.86
CA ALA A 139 -7.11 2.78 -4.70
C ALA A 139 -6.18 1.85 -5.50
N GLY A 140 -5.42 1.05 -4.77
CA GLY A 140 -4.26 0.32 -5.28
C GLY A 140 -2.93 1.00 -4.90
N LEU A 141 -2.85 1.57 -3.68
CA LEU A 141 -1.73 2.36 -3.20
C LEU A 141 -0.35 1.71 -3.47
N SER A 142 -0.22 0.40 -3.25
CA SER A 142 1.00 -0.39 -3.42
C SER A 142 2.23 0.28 -2.78
N THR A 143 3.23 0.70 -3.57
CA THR A 143 4.40 1.44 -3.08
C THR A 143 4.11 2.91 -2.79
N GLY A 144 3.04 3.47 -3.38
CA GLY A 144 2.60 4.86 -3.22
C GLY A 144 2.92 5.78 -4.40
N GLY A 145 3.11 5.25 -5.61
CA GLY A 145 3.51 6.06 -6.77
C GLY A 145 2.46 7.09 -7.21
N PHE A 146 1.18 6.69 -7.25
CA PHE A 146 0.07 7.59 -7.57
C PHE A 146 -0.14 8.60 -6.45
N THR A 147 -0.17 8.16 -5.19
CA THR A 147 -0.19 9.06 -4.03
C THR A 147 0.94 10.10 -4.06
N ASP A 148 2.19 9.72 -4.34
CA ASP A 148 3.31 10.68 -4.45
C ASP A 148 3.05 11.71 -5.55
N CYS A 149 2.51 11.27 -6.69
CA CYS A 149 2.12 12.16 -7.78
C CYS A 149 1.02 13.13 -7.35
N LEU A 150 -0.05 12.64 -6.73
CA LEU A 150 -1.15 13.48 -6.23
C LEU A 150 -0.66 14.56 -5.27
N LEU A 151 0.20 14.19 -4.31
CA LEU A 151 0.76 15.12 -3.33
C LEU A 151 1.65 16.19 -3.98
N GLN A 152 2.42 15.83 -5.02
CA GLN A 152 3.26 16.76 -5.77
C GLN A 152 2.46 17.70 -6.68
N TYR A 153 1.31 17.25 -7.19
CA TYR A 153 0.34 18.07 -7.92
C TYR A 153 -0.62 18.86 -7.01
N GLY A 154 -0.38 18.87 -5.69
CA GLY A 154 -1.05 19.77 -4.77
C GLY A 154 -2.33 19.22 -4.13
N ALA A 155 -2.56 17.90 -4.14
CA ALA A 155 -3.63 17.31 -3.34
C ALA A 155 -3.48 17.71 -1.87
N SER A 156 -4.58 18.10 -1.24
CA SER A 156 -4.59 18.52 0.17
C SER A 156 -4.52 17.33 1.12
N PHE A 157 -5.09 16.20 0.72
CA PHE A 157 -5.08 14.95 1.48
C PHE A 157 -5.29 13.74 0.57
N VAL A 158 -4.70 12.59 0.90
CA VAL A 158 -4.86 11.33 0.15
C VAL A 158 -5.20 10.18 1.10
N TYR A 159 -6.32 9.51 0.86
CA TYR A 159 -6.60 8.19 1.41
C TYR A 159 -5.99 7.15 0.48
N GLY A 160 -4.96 6.42 0.94
CA GLY A 160 -4.33 5.37 0.17
C GLY A 160 -4.84 4.00 0.62
N VAL A 161 -5.55 3.28 -0.25
CA VAL A 161 -6.14 1.96 0.06
C VAL A 161 -5.39 0.85 -0.67
N ASP A 162 -5.00 -0.20 0.05
CA ASP A 162 -4.42 -1.40 -0.55
C ASP A 162 -4.85 -2.69 0.14
N VAL A 163 -4.90 -3.78 -0.63
CA VAL A 163 -5.13 -5.14 -0.10
C VAL A 163 -3.88 -5.74 0.51
N GLY A 164 -2.71 -5.30 0.08
CA GLY A 164 -1.39 -5.69 0.56
C GLY A 164 -1.04 -5.05 1.90
N TYR A 165 0.15 -5.38 2.38
CA TYR A 165 0.69 -4.89 3.64
C TYR A 165 2.21 -4.73 3.57
N GLY A 166 2.73 -3.64 4.13
CA GLY A 166 4.16 -3.40 4.29
C GLY A 166 4.88 -3.04 2.99
N GLN A 167 4.15 -2.57 1.97
CA GLN A 167 4.72 -2.21 0.67
C GLN A 167 4.90 -0.70 0.47
N VAL A 168 4.12 0.11 1.21
CA VAL A 168 4.12 1.57 1.10
C VAL A 168 5.49 2.14 1.50
N ALA A 169 6.06 3.00 0.65
CA ALA A 169 7.33 3.66 0.92
C ALA A 169 7.25 4.57 2.16
N ASP A 170 8.33 4.67 2.94
CA ASP A 170 8.33 5.45 4.20
C ASP A 170 8.03 6.93 3.97
N LYS A 171 8.46 7.50 2.83
CA LYS A 171 8.12 8.87 2.42
C LYS A 171 6.60 9.09 2.44
N ILE A 172 5.83 8.15 1.90
CA ILE A 172 4.37 8.23 1.81
C ILE A 172 3.73 7.90 3.16
N ARG A 173 4.25 6.88 3.87
CA ARG A 173 3.71 6.48 5.18
C ARG A 173 3.83 7.58 6.25
N ARG A 174 4.82 8.47 6.13
CA ARG A 174 5.10 9.55 7.09
C ARG A 174 4.53 10.91 6.68
N ASP A 175 3.99 11.06 5.47
CA ASP A 175 3.40 12.32 5.04
C ASP A 175 2.08 12.53 5.80
N GLU A 176 1.95 13.66 6.50
CA GLU A 176 0.79 13.98 7.32
C GLU A 176 -0.50 14.15 6.51
N ARG A 177 -0.37 14.35 5.19
CA ARG A 177 -1.49 14.46 4.25
C ARG A 177 -1.95 13.10 3.75
N VAL A 178 -1.41 11.99 4.26
CA VAL A 178 -1.75 10.64 3.80
C VAL A 178 -2.31 9.79 4.94
N SER A 179 -3.47 9.18 4.68
CA SER A 179 -4.00 8.09 5.51
C SER A 179 -3.83 6.76 4.79
N VAL A 180 -2.93 5.91 5.28
CA VAL A 180 -2.67 4.58 4.73
C VAL A 180 -3.64 3.56 5.31
N ILE A 181 -4.41 2.89 4.44
CA ILE A 181 -5.43 1.90 4.76
C ILE A 181 -5.05 0.58 4.07
N GLU A 182 -4.17 -0.19 4.71
CA GLU A 182 -3.69 -1.49 4.23
C GLU A 182 -4.59 -2.65 4.66
N ARG A 183 -4.46 -3.80 3.98
CA ARG A 183 -5.29 -5.01 4.20
C ARG A 183 -6.79 -4.77 4.01
N THR A 184 -7.15 -3.82 3.15
CA THR A 184 -8.54 -3.45 2.88
C THR A 184 -8.88 -3.69 1.42
N ASN A 185 -9.90 -4.50 1.18
CA ASN A 185 -10.45 -4.67 -0.16
C ASN A 185 -11.42 -3.53 -0.45
N LEU A 186 -11.13 -2.75 -1.50
CA LEU A 186 -11.93 -1.58 -1.90
C LEU A 186 -13.43 -1.89 -2.04
N ARG A 187 -13.79 -3.09 -2.49
CA ARG A 187 -15.21 -3.50 -2.65
C ARG A 187 -16.02 -3.46 -1.36
N TYR A 188 -15.35 -3.60 -0.22
CA TYR A 188 -15.99 -3.66 1.10
C TYR A 188 -15.74 -2.39 1.91
N LEU A 189 -15.06 -1.39 1.34
CA LEU A 189 -14.87 -0.10 1.99
C LEU A 189 -16.13 0.75 1.78
N THR A 190 -16.92 0.89 2.84
CA THR A 190 -18.23 1.55 2.78
C THR A 190 -18.16 3.04 3.05
N GLU A 191 -17.15 3.49 3.79
CA GLU A 191 -17.01 4.89 4.18
C GLU A 191 -15.53 5.30 4.33
N LEU A 192 -15.30 6.60 4.16
CA LEU A 192 -14.07 7.29 4.51
C LEU A 192 -14.44 8.42 5.48
N PRO A 193 -13.49 8.94 6.29
CA PRO A 193 -13.76 10.05 7.21
C PRO A 193 -14.38 11.28 6.53
N GLN A 194 -14.10 11.47 5.23
CA GLN A 194 -14.80 12.41 4.37
C GLN A 194 -14.87 11.85 2.94
N LYS A 195 -15.85 12.31 2.16
CA LYS A 195 -15.94 12.02 0.73
C LYS A 195 -14.80 12.71 -0.03
N VAL A 196 -14.38 12.12 -1.14
CA VAL A 196 -13.23 12.60 -1.93
C VAL A 196 -13.65 13.34 -3.21
N ASP A 197 -12.82 14.30 -3.63
CA ASP A 197 -12.97 15.09 -4.85
C ASP A 197 -12.36 14.38 -6.09
N LEU A 198 -11.41 13.48 -5.85
CA LEU A 198 -10.67 12.76 -6.89
C LEU A 198 -10.47 11.30 -6.48
N VAL A 199 -10.64 10.37 -7.40
CA VAL A 199 -10.29 8.96 -7.22
C VAL A 199 -9.32 8.53 -8.30
N THR A 200 -8.27 7.79 -7.91
CA THR A 200 -7.40 7.07 -8.84
C THR A 200 -7.51 5.57 -8.63
N LEU A 201 -7.69 4.81 -9.71
CA LEU A 201 -7.77 3.34 -9.68
C LEU A 201 -6.56 2.72 -10.42
N ASP A 202 -5.64 2.10 -9.69
CA ASP A 202 -4.55 1.27 -10.22
C ASP A 202 -4.65 -0.15 -9.65
N LEU A 203 -5.66 -0.89 -10.09
CA LEU A 203 -5.99 -2.21 -9.55
C LEU A 203 -5.44 -3.33 -10.42
N SER A 204 -5.16 -4.48 -9.81
CA SER A 204 -4.70 -5.69 -10.52
C SER A 204 -5.57 -6.88 -10.13
N PHE A 205 -5.76 -7.82 -11.06
CA PHE A 205 -6.56 -9.05 -10.87
C PHE A 205 -8.06 -8.84 -10.60
N ILE A 206 -8.56 -7.63 -10.84
CA ILE A 206 -9.97 -7.27 -10.69
C ILE A 206 -10.35 -6.29 -11.79
N SER A 207 -11.59 -6.41 -12.28
CA SER A 207 -12.16 -5.43 -13.22
C SER A 207 -12.53 -4.14 -12.49
N ILE A 208 -12.27 -3.00 -13.12
CA ILE A 208 -12.66 -1.66 -12.64
C ILE A 208 -14.17 -1.62 -12.35
N LEU A 209 -15.00 -2.17 -13.24
CA LEU A 209 -16.46 -2.10 -13.12
C LEU A 209 -16.97 -2.80 -11.85
N VAL A 210 -16.25 -3.82 -11.35
CA VAL A 210 -16.64 -4.55 -10.14
C VAL A 210 -16.46 -3.69 -8.88
N VAL A 211 -15.49 -2.77 -8.88
CA VAL A 211 -15.23 -1.92 -7.71
C VAL A 211 -16.00 -0.60 -7.74
N MET A 212 -16.48 -0.19 -8.92
CA MET A 212 -17.13 1.11 -9.10
C MET A 212 -18.28 1.39 -8.12
N PRO A 213 -19.19 0.45 -7.81
CA PRO A 213 -20.27 0.74 -6.84
C PRO A 213 -19.76 1.19 -5.46
N ALA A 214 -18.67 0.60 -4.97
CA ALA A 214 -18.05 1.04 -3.73
C ALA A 214 -17.38 2.41 -3.91
N VAL A 215 -16.68 2.63 -5.02
CA VAL A 215 -16.02 3.91 -5.34
C VAL A 215 -17.01 5.07 -5.40
N VAL A 216 -18.16 4.90 -6.07
CA VAL A 216 -19.22 5.93 -6.14
C VAL A 216 -19.68 6.35 -4.74
N ASN A 217 -19.75 5.40 -3.81
CA ASN A 217 -20.10 5.66 -2.42
C ASN A 217 -19.02 6.39 -1.63
N LEU A 218 -17.81 6.58 -2.14
CA LEU A 218 -16.74 7.33 -1.48
C LEU A 218 -16.53 8.72 -2.08
N MET A 219 -17.11 8.99 -3.25
CA MET A 219 -16.95 10.23 -4.00
C MET A 219 -17.96 11.30 -3.59
N LYS A 220 -17.55 12.56 -3.66
CA LYS A 220 -18.46 13.72 -3.70
C LYS A 220 -19.24 13.73 -5.03
N GLU A 221 -20.23 14.61 -5.11
CA GLU A 221 -20.82 15.01 -6.39
C GLU A 221 -19.77 15.76 -7.23
N GLU A 222 -19.82 15.64 -8.55
CA GLU A 222 -18.86 16.26 -9.48
C GLU A 222 -17.39 15.87 -9.28
N ALA A 223 -17.12 14.79 -8.53
CA ALA A 223 -15.77 14.28 -8.31
C ALA A 223 -15.18 13.68 -9.60
N THR A 224 -13.86 13.78 -9.73
CA THR A 224 -13.11 13.26 -10.87
C THR A 224 -12.64 11.83 -10.60
N LEU A 225 -12.70 10.96 -11.60
CA LEU A 225 -12.15 9.61 -11.58
C LEU A 225 -11.06 9.49 -12.66
N ILE A 226 -9.87 9.06 -12.28
CA ILE A 226 -8.84 8.59 -13.21
C ILE A 226 -8.66 7.10 -12.99
N THR A 227 -8.78 6.29 -14.04
CA THR A 227 -8.64 4.83 -13.92
C THR A 227 -7.62 4.29 -14.92
N LEU A 228 -6.74 3.40 -14.43
CA LEU A 228 -5.78 2.68 -15.25
C LEU A 228 -6.41 1.37 -15.75
N ILE A 229 -6.78 1.36 -17.02
CA ILE A 229 -7.36 0.23 -17.73
C ILE A 229 -6.23 -0.73 -18.12
N LYS A 230 -6.29 -1.95 -17.61
CA LYS A 230 -5.32 -3.02 -17.85
C LYS A 230 -5.99 -4.15 -18.65
N PRO A 231 -5.80 -4.22 -19.98
CA PRO A 231 -6.49 -5.20 -20.83
C PRO A 231 -6.42 -6.64 -20.33
N GLN A 232 -5.29 -7.06 -19.77
CA GLN A 232 -5.09 -8.41 -19.22
C GLN A 232 -6.03 -8.78 -18.06
N PHE A 233 -6.63 -7.79 -17.37
CA PHE A 233 -7.60 -8.02 -16.29
C PHE A 233 -9.05 -7.76 -16.70
N GLU A 234 -9.27 -7.20 -17.89
CA GLU A 234 -10.59 -6.79 -18.38
C GLU A 234 -11.09 -7.62 -19.58
N ALA A 235 -10.15 -8.16 -20.36
CA ALA A 235 -10.41 -9.02 -21.51
C ALA A 235 -10.88 -10.41 -21.08
N ARG A 236 -11.48 -11.14 -22.02
CA ARG A 236 -11.87 -12.54 -21.79
C ARG A 236 -10.62 -13.42 -21.70
N ARG A 237 -10.71 -14.52 -20.97
CA ARG A 237 -9.58 -15.48 -20.84
C ARG A 237 -9.02 -15.97 -22.17
N SER A 238 -9.88 -16.15 -23.19
CA SER A 238 -9.44 -16.56 -24.54
C SER A 238 -8.68 -15.49 -25.32
N GLN A 239 -8.78 -14.22 -24.91
CA GLN A 239 -8.12 -13.08 -25.55
C GLN A 239 -6.77 -12.73 -24.89
N VAL A 240 -6.45 -13.35 -23.75
CA VAL A 240 -5.18 -13.17 -23.05
C VAL A 240 -4.20 -14.23 -23.55
N GLY A 241 -3.14 -13.79 -24.22
CA GLY A 241 -2.14 -14.69 -24.80
C GLY A 241 -1.17 -15.27 -23.76
N GLY A 242 -0.25 -16.11 -24.25
CA GLY A 242 0.82 -16.67 -23.43
C GLY A 242 1.63 -15.59 -22.70
N GLY A 243 1.87 -15.83 -21.40
CA GLY A 243 2.54 -14.89 -20.51
C GLY A 243 1.65 -13.76 -19.99
N GLY A 244 0.32 -13.88 -20.07
CA GLY A 244 -0.59 -12.85 -19.53
C GLY A 244 -0.67 -11.57 -20.37
N ILE A 245 -0.23 -11.63 -21.63
CA ILE A 245 -0.10 -10.44 -22.49
C ILE A 245 -1.25 -10.38 -23.50
N VAL A 246 -1.95 -9.25 -23.51
CA VAL A 246 -2.91 -8.91 -24.57
C VAL A 246 -2.18 -8.15 -25.67
N ARG A 247 -2.04 -8.76 -26.85
CA ARG A 247 -1.28 -8.20 -27.99
C ARG A 247 -2.16 -7.60 -29.08
N ASP A 248 -3.40 -8.08 -29.20
CA ASP A 248 -4.32 -7.68 -30.27
C ASP A 248 -4.87 -6.26 -30.03
N PRO A 249 -4.61 -5.29 -30.92
CA PRO A 249 -5.14 -3.93 -30.80
C PRO A 249 -6.67 -3.86 -30.79
N LEU A 250 -7.36 -4.82 -31.45
CA LEU A 250 -8.83 -4.88 -31.43
C LEU A 250 -9.35 -5.25 -30.04
N VAL A 251 -8.65 -6.14 -29.33
CA VAL A 251 -8.98 -6.46 -27.94
C VAL A 251 -8.71 -5.26 -27.03
N HIS A 252 -7.64 -4.50 -27.26
CA HIS A 252 -7.40 -3.26 -26.51
C HIS A 252 -8.54 -2.26 -26.69
N GLN A 253 -9.01 -2.08 -27.93
CA GLN A 253 -10.16 -1.22 -28.23
C GLN A 253 -11.44 -1.74 -27.57
N GLU A 254 -11.79 -3.01 -27.73
CA GLU A 254 -12.97 -3.63 -27.10
C GLU A 254 -12.97 -3.40 -25.59
N VAL A 255 -11.83 -3.62 -24.93
CA VAL A 255 -11.69 -3.39 -23.49
C VAL A 255 -11.91 -1.92 -23.14
N ARG A 256 -11.26 -0.98 -23.82
CA ARG A 256 -11.42 0.44 -23.52
C ARG A 256 -12.88 0.87 -23.65
N GLU A 257 -13.54 0.50 -24.75
CA GLU A 257 -14.94 0.84 -25.01
C GLU A 257 -15.87 0.23 -23.95
N LYS A 258 -15.66 -1.05 -23.58
CA LYS A 258 -16.39 -1.72 -22.51
C LYS A 258 -16.26 -0.97 -21.18
N ILE A 259 -15.05 -0.55 -20.80
CA ILE A 259 -14.83 0.12 -19.53
C ILE A 259 -15.39 1.54 -19.54
N VAL A 260 -15.16 2.30 -20.60
CA VAL A 260 -15.72 3.65 -20.75
C VAL A 260 -17.24 3.57 -20.64
N LYS A 261 -17.89 2.70 -21.43
CA LYS A 261 -19.33 2.55 -21.42
C LYS A 261 -19.86 2.10 -20.06
N GLY A 262 -19.22 1.11 -19.44
CA GLY A 262 -19.64 0.62 -18.12
C GLY A 262 -19.48 1.63 -17.00
N VAL A 263 -18.51 2.54 -17.07
CA VAL A 263 -18.37 3.65 -16.13
C VAL A 263 -19.41 4.73 -16.39
N GLU A 264 -19.70 5.04 -17.66
CA GLU A 264 -20.75 5.99 -18.04
C GLU A 264 -22.14 5.55 -17.57
N ASP A 265 -22.46 4.26 -17.69
CA ASP A 265 -23.72 3.68 -17.20
C ASP A 265 -23.89 3.80 -15.67
N LEU A 266 -22.83 4.16 -14.94
CA LEU A 266 -22.82 4.41 -13.49
C LEU A 266 -22.89 5.90 -13.13
N GLY A 267 -23.22 6.78 -14.09
CA GLY A 267 -23.40 8.22 -13.84
C GLY A 267 -22.09 9.00 -13.94
N PHE A 268 -21.31 8.72 -14.97
CA PHE A 268 -20.06 9.42 -15.26
C PHE A 268 -20.04 9.87 -16.73
N GLN A 269 -19.26 10.91 -17.01
CA GLN A 269 -18.94 11.34 -18.36
C GLN A 269 -17.46 11.14 -18.61
N CYS A 270 -17.10 10.45 -19.71
CA CYS A 270 -15.71 10.32 -20.12
C CYS A 270 -15.16 11.65 -20.67
N ASN A 271 -14.04 12.12 -20.13
CA ASN A 271 -13.35 13.34 -20.57
C ASN A 271 -12.16 13.05 -21.51
N GLY A 272 -11.88 11.77 -21.76
CA GLY A 272 -10.80 11.34 -22.63
C GLY A 272 -9.97 10.21 -22.03
N TRP A 273 -9.07 9.67 -22.85
CA TRP A 273 -8.12 8.65 -22.44
C TRP A 273 -6.80 8.79 -23.19
N ILE A 274 -5.74 8.23 -22.61
CA ILE A 274 -4.41 8.15 -23.20
C ILE A 274 -3.85 6.73 -23.06
N GLU A 275 -2.89 6.36 -23.91
CA GLU A 275 -2.03 5.22 -23.63
C GLU A 275 -1.07 5.57 -22.48
N SER A 276 -0.87 4.64 -21.55
CA SER A 276 0.08 4.83 -20.47
C SER A 276 1.50 5.00 -21.04
N PRO A 277 2.29 5.99 -20.57
CA PRO A 277 3.66 6.21 -21.05
C PRO A 277 4.60 5.05 -20.70
N LEU A 278 4.16 4.19 -19.78
CA LEU A 278 4.89 3.01 -19.34
C LEU A 278 4.05 1.76 -19.58
N LYS A 279 4.68 0.73 -20.11
CA LYS A 279 4.08 -0.60 -20.19
C LYS A 279 3.88 -1.20 -18.79
N GLY A 280 2.81 -1.97 -18.65
CA GLY A 280 2.48 -2.74 -17.47
C GLY A 280 3.45 -3.88 -17.20
N ALA A 281 3.14 -4.68 -16.18
CA ALA A 281 3.85 -5.93 -15.95
C ALA A 281 3.83 -6.80 -17.22
N GLU A 282 4.96 -7.45 -17.50
CA GLU A 282 5.12 -8.35 -18.66
C GLU A 282 5.00 -7.68 -20.03
N GLY A 283 4.96 -6.34 -20.08
CA GLY A 283 4.96 -5.57 -21.32
C GLY A 283 3.57 -5.29 -21.90
N ASN A 284 2.51 -5.49 -21.13
CA ASN A 284 1.15 -5.11 -21.53
C ASN A 284 1.05 -3.60 -21.80
N ILE A 285 0.33 -3.23 -22.85
CA ILE A 285 -0.12 -1.85 -23.07
C ILE A 285 -1.30 -1.59 -22.12
N GLU A 286 -1.27 -0.44 -21.45
CA GLU A 286 -2.30 -0.02 -20.48
C GLU A 286 -2.79 1.38 -20.88
N PHE A 287 -3.97 1.76 -20.44
CA PHE A 287 -4.59 3.05 -20.81
C PHE A 287 -5.07 3.78 -19.56
N LEU A 288 -4.97 5.10 -19.53
CA LEU A 288 -5.59 5.92 -18.49
C LEU A 288 -6.81 6.60 -19.07
N ALA A 289 -7.93 6.55 -18.37
CA ALA A 289 -9.15 7.27 -18.74
C ALA A 289 -9.59 8.19 -17.61
N CYS A 290 -10.03 9.39 -17.95
CA CYS A 290 -10.56 10.38 -17.02
C CYS A 290 -12.07 10.51 -17.18
N PHE A 291 -12.76 10.62 -16.06
CA PHE A 291 -14.20 10.82 -16.00
C PHE A 291 -14.57 11.86 -14.96
N THR A 292 -15.67 12.57 -15.21
CA THR A 292 -16.33 13.41 -14.22
C THR A 292 -17.64 12.74 -13.84
N ARG A 293 -17.90 12.61 -12.53
CA ARG A 293 -19.18 12.13 -12.05
C ARG A 293 -20.26 13.14 -12.42
N THR A 294 -21.31 12.71 -13.09
CA THR A 294 -22.45 13.59 -13.41
C THR A 294 -23.43 13.59 -12.25
N THR A 295 -23.93 14.77 -11.86
CA THR A 295 -25.13 14.83 -11.02
C THR A 295 -26.25 14.08 -11.74
N THR A 296 -26.77 13.00 -11.14
CA THR A 296 -28.02 12.40 -11.60
C THR A 296 -29.12 13.43 -11.41
N ASN A 297 -29.52 14.13 -12.48
CA ASN A 297 -30.81 14.80 -12.50
C ASN A 297 -31.85 13.72 -12.20
N SER A 298 -32.61 13.91 -11.12
CA SER A 298 -33.83 13.13 -10.87
C SER A 298 -34.68 13.12 -12.14
N PRO A 299 -35.37 12.01 -12.45
CA PRO A 299 -36.18 11.93 -13.67
C PRO A 299 -37.15 13.10 -13.69
N VAL A 300 -37.10 13.89 -14.76
CA VAL A 300 -38.15 14.85 -15.08
C VAL A 300 -39.41 14.04 -15.28
N THR A 301 -40.29 14.02 -14.28
CA THR A 301 -41.66 13.56 -14.42
C THR A 301 -42.35 14.56 -15.35
N THR A 302 -42.37 14.26 -16.64
CA THR A 302 -43.37 14.83 -17.54
C THR A 302 -44.70 14.15 -17.23
N GLU A 303 -45.58 14.88 -16.53
CA GLU A 303 -47.03 14.69 -16.58
C GLU A 303 -47.57 15.10 -17.96
#